data_AF-A0A0F0FFH6-F1
#
_entry.id   AF-A0A0F0FFH6-F1
#
_cell.length_a   1.000
_cell.length_b   1.000
_cell.length_c   1.000
_cell.angle_alpha   90.00
_cell.angle_beta   90.00
_cell.angle_gamma   90.00
#
_symmetry.space_group_name_H-M   'P 1'
#
loop_
_entity.id
_entity.type
_entity.pdbx_description
1 polymer ?
#
loop_
_entity_poly.entity_id
_entity_poly.type
_entity_poly.pdbx_seq_one_letter_code
_entity_poly.pdbx_strand_id
1 'polypeptide(L)'
;MNARSRPAERLLPILSELRMEVRARSRLAHKLTLKRTAHGTEDYYAHLAGLFDRWIEDSDFHTRVVCFASATEFGMAMQHHAERCQAAAQESGSDALRALFWASLRRIQARHGHAPDMHAPAPAPPPVADSPEAAPPLQDLCARCESLRHDARCANGHAALRPVGDVRWRSFGAGVVCQTKEHQCRACNTRWTRRWSVSDPFTGWTVTRHAASIHHD
;
A
#
# COMPACT_ATOMS: atom_id res chain seq x y z
N MET A 1 35.70 17.43 6.41
CA MET A 1 34.67 17.86 5.43
C MET A 1 34.24 16.65 4.61
N ASN A 2 32.95 16.31 4.66
CA ASN A 2 32.41 14.98 4.40
C ASN A 2 32.26 14.63 2.90
N ALA A 3 33.09 13.72 2.40
CA ALA A 3 32.92 13.09 1.08
C ALA A 3 31.61 12.27 0.97
N ARG A 4 30.98 11.89 2.09
CA ARG A 4 29.70 11.15 2.12
C ARG A 4 28.47 12.00 1.82
N SER A 5 28.54 13.33 1.93
CA SER A 5 27.38 14.23 1.70
C SER A 5 27.16 14.55 0.22
N ARG A 6 28.24 14.63 -0.57
CA ARG A 6 28.22 15.00 -2.00
C ARG A 6 27.54 14.00 -2.95
N PRO A 7 27.55 12.68 -2.71
CA PRO A 7 26.79 11.71 -3.50
C PRO A 7 25.28 11.81 -3.24
N ALA A 8 24.89 12.00 -1.97
CA ALA A 8 23.49 12.10 -1.57
C ALA A 8 22.82 13.38 -2.12
N GLU A 9 23.52 14.52 -2.07
CA GLU A 9 23.03 15.80 -2.62
C GLU A 9 22.78 15.74 -4.13
N ARG A 10 23.58 14.99 -4.89
CA ARG A 10 23.39 14.81 -6.34
C ARG A 10 22.27 13.82 -6.68
N LEU A 11 21.92 12.93 -5.76
CA LEU A 11 20.89 11.91 -5.95
C LEU A 11 19.47 12.45 -5.73
N LEU A 12 19.31 13.42 -4.83
CA LEU A 12 17.99 13.97 -4.46
C LEU A 12 17.20 14.56 -5.64
N PRO A 13 17.79 15.36 -6.56
CA PRO A 13 17.08 15.87 -7.73
C PRO A 13 16.55 14.74 -8.63
N ILE A 14 17.41 13.75 -8.91
CA ILE A 14 17.07 12.59 -9.77
C ILE A 14 15.95 11.77 -9.14
N LEU A 15 15.98 11.54 -7.82
CA LEU A 15 14.88 10.87 -7.11
C LEU A 15 13.58 11.67 -7.15
N SER A 16 13.65 13.01 -7.12
CA SER A 16 12.48 13.87 -7.26
C SER A 16 11.87 13.77 -8.66
N GLU A 17 12.70 13.76 -9.70
CA GLU A 17 12.27 13.56 -11.10
C GLU A 17 11.62 12.19 -11.29
N LEU A 18 12.28 11.11 -10.82
CA LEU A 18 11.71 9.76 -10.85
C LEU A 18 10.38 9.69 -10.10
N ARG A 19 10.25 10.37 -8.96
CA ARG A 19 8.98 10.43 -8.23
C ARG A 19 7.90 11.13 -9.06
N MET A 20 8.22 12.21 -9.75
CA MET A 20 7.27 12.91 -10.62
C MET A 20 6.84 12.03 -11.80
N GLU A 21 7.77 11.27 -12.35
CA GLU A 21 7.48 10.33 -13.45
C GLU A 21 6.58 9.18 -12.99
N VAL A 22 6.88 8.58 -11.84
CA VAL A 22 6.00 7.57 -11.23
C VAL A 22 4.59 8.13 -11.05
N ARG A 23 4.45 9.37 -10.55
CA ARG A 23 3.13 10.01 -10.42
C ARG A 23 2.44 10.25 -11.76
N ALA A 24 3.18 10.67 -12.78
CA ALA A 24 2.64 10.86 -14.12
C ALA A 24 2.17 9.55 -14.73
N ARG A 25 2.96 8.48 -14.57
CA ARG A 25 2.64 7.13 -15.05
C ARG A 25 1.43 6.54 -14.32
N SER A 26 1.34 6.70 -13.00
CA SER A 26 0.15 6.33 -12.22
C SER A 26 -1.11 7.03 -12.73
N ARG A 27 -1.06 8.35 -12.93
CA ARG A 27 -2.21 9.11 -13.48
C ARG A 27 -2.61 8.66 -14.88
N LEU A 28 -1.63 8.35 -15.73
CA LEU A 28 -1.89 7.82 -17.07
C LEU A 28 -2.58 6.45 -17.00
N ALA A 29 -2.07 5.53 -16.17
CA ALA A 29 -2.64 4.20 -15.99
C ALA A 29 -4.10 4.28 -15.49
N HIS A 30 -4.35 5.15 -14.51
CA HIS A 30 -5.68 5.43 -13.99
C HIS A 30 -6.63 5.94 -15.09
N LYS A 31 -6.21 6.97 -15.85
CA LYS A 31 -7.01 7.54 -16.95
C LYS A 31 -7.34 6.51 -18.03
N LEU A 32 -6.37 5.68 -18.43
CA LEU A 32 -6.56 4.64 -19.43
C LEU A 32 -7.51 3.55 -18.94
N THR A 33 -7.41 3.19 -17.65
CA THR A 33 -8.27 2.16 -17.06
C THR A 33 -9.70 2.66 -16.93
N LEU A 34 -9.92 3.89 -16.45
CA LEU A 34 -11.27 4.47 -16.34
C LEU A 34 -12.02 4.52 -17.68
N LYS A 35 -11.31 4.76 -18.78
CA LYS A 35 -11.92 4.72 -20.12
C LYS A 35 -12.41 3.34 -20.53
N ARG A 36 -11.85 2.27 -19.95
CA ARG A 36 -12.20 0.87 -20.26
C ARG A 36 -13.21 0.29 -19.27
N THR A 37 -13.15 0.69 -18.00
CA THR A 37 -13.98 0.12 -16.93
C THR A 37 -15.23 0.96 -16.71
N ALA A 38 -16.24 0.75 -17.55
CA ALA A 38 -17.57 1.35 -17.37
C ALA A 38 -18.35 0.70 -16.19
N HIS A 39 -17.92 -0.46 -15.69
CA HIS A 39 -18.68 -1.26 -14.71
C HIS A 39 -17.81 -1.73 -13.53
N GLY A 40 -17.79 -0.97 -12.43
CA GLY A 40 -17.33 -1.46 -11.12
C GLY A 40 -15.81 -1.46 -10.83
N THR A 41 -15.47 -1.76 -9.57
CA THR A 41 -14.11 -1.62 -9.01
C THR A 41 -13.26 -2.89 -9.06
N GLU A 42 -13.87 -4.08 -9.14
CA GLU A 42 -13.11 -5.33 -9.34
C GLU A 42 -12.51 -5.40 -10.74
N ASP A 43 -13.27 -4.98 -11.76
CA ASP A 43 -12.75 -4.84 -13.12
C ASP A 43 -11.61 -3.82 -13.19
N TYR A 44 -11.68 -2.72 -12.44
CA TYR A 44 -10.66 -1.66 -12.43
C TYR A 44 -9.25 -2.17 -12.06
N TYR A 45 -9.12 -2.91 -10.96
CA TYR A 45 -7.80 -3.39 -10.53
C TYR A 45 -7.25 -4.51 -11.42
N ALA A 46 -8.13 -5.38 -11.96
CA ALA A 46 -7.72 -6.40 -12.93
C ALA A 46 -7.20 -5.77 -14.24
N HIS A 47 -7.89 -4.74 -14.75
CA HIS A 47 -7.46 -4.03 -15.95
C HIS A 47 -6.16 -3.24 -15.73
N LEU A 48 -5.97 -2.63 -14.56
CA LEU A 48 -4.71 -1.97 -14.21
C LEU A 48 -3.55 -2.97 -14.12
N ALA A 49 -3.76 -4.13 -13.48
CA ALA A 49 -2.73 -5.16 -13.37
C ALA A 49 -2.27 -5.59 -14.77
N GLY A 50 -3.21 -5.94 -15.65
CA GLY A 50 -2.89 -6.29 -17.03
C GLY A 50 -2.27 -5.15 -17.86
N LEU A 51 -2.55 -3.88 -17.52
CA LEU A 51 -1.87 -2.74 -18.15
C LEU A 51 -0.41 -2.64 -17.71
N PHE A 52 -0.14 -2.76 -16.42
CA PHE A 52 1.22 -2.74 -15.91
C PHE A 52 2.03 -3.97 -16.33
N ASP A 53 1.41 -5.14 -16.44
CA ASP A 53 2.06 -6.35 -16.97
C ASP A 53 2.64 -6.10 -18.35
N ARG A 54 1.81 -5.64 -19.29
CA ARG A 54 2.25 -5.30 -20.65
C ARG A 54 3.32 -4.22 -20.66
N TRP A 55 3.14 -3.16 -19.87
CA TRP A 55 4.15 -2.10 -19.79
C TRP A 55 5.48 -2.61 -19.25
N ILE A 56 5.49 -3.51 -18.28
CA ILE A 56 6.72 -4.05 -17.71
C ILE A 56 7.40 -5.02 -18.71
N GLU A 57 6.61 -5.80 -19.45
CA GLU A 57 7.09 -6.74 -20.48
C GLU A 57 7.74 -6.02 -21.67
N ASP A 58 7.09 -4.99 -22.21
CA ASP A 58 7.48 -4.36 -23.48
C ASP A 58 8.45 -3.17 -23.32
N SER A 59 8.95 -2.92 -22.11
CA SER A 59 9.72 -1.70 -21.79
C SER A 59 11.22 -1.93 -21.60
N ASP A 60 11.98 -0.85 -21.81
CA ASP A 60 13.37 -0.70 -21.39
C ASP A 60 13.53 -0.77 -19.85
N PHE A 61 14.79 -0.84 -19.39
CA PHE A 61 15.11 -0.98 -17.97
C PHE A 61 14.51 0.11 -17.08
N HIS A 62 14.58 1.37 -17.52
CA HIS A 62 14.13 2.51 -16.74
C HIS A 62 12.61 2.51 -16.60
N THR A 63 11.92 2.43 -17.75
CA THR A 63 10.46 2.41 -17.82
C THR A 63 9.89 1.21 -17.07
N ARG A 64 10.56 0.06 -17.10
CA ARG A 64 10.17 -1.14 -16.34
C ARG A 64 10.12 -0.88 -14.83
N VAL A 65 11.19 -0.31 -14.27
CA VAL A 65 11.26 0.03 -12.84
C VAL A 65 10.23 1.11 -12.47
N VAL A 66 10.05 2.12 -13.32
CA VAL A 66 9.02 3.16 -13.11
C VAL A 66 7.61 2.55 -13.12
N CYS A 67 7.32 1.62 -14.02
CA CYS A 67 6.03 0.94 -14.08
C CYS A 67 5.78 0.07 -12.84
N PHE A 68 6.79 -0.68 -12.39
CA PHE A 68 6.73 -1.42 -11.13
C PHE A 68 6.43 -0.49 -9.95
N ALA A 69 7.18 0.60 -9.82
CA ALA A 69 6.98 1.59 -8.77
C ALA A 69 5.58 2.22 -8.82
N SER A 70 5.09 2.54 -10.02
CA SER A 70 3.74 3.06 -10.24
C SER A 70 2.66 2.08 -9.78
N ALA A 71 2.79 0.78 -10.12
CA ALA A 71 1.87 -0.26 -9.65
C ALA A 71 1.84 -0.35 -8.11
N THR A 72 2.99 -0.17 -7.45
CA THR A 72 3.05 -0.15 -5.98
C THR A 72 2.28 1.02 -5.36
N GLU A 73 2.14 2.15 -6.07
CA GLU A 73 1.33 3.28 -5.59
C GLU A 73 -0.14 2.91 -5.48
N PHE A 74 -0.63 2.03 -6.35
CA PHE A 74 -2.00 1.49 -6.30
C PHE A 74 -2.18 0.39 -5.25
N GLY A 75 -1.12 -0.08 -4.59
CA GLY A 75 -1.24 -1.23 -3.72
C GLY A 75 -1.07 -2.59 -4.40
N MET A 76 -0.63 -2.62 -5.66
CA MET A 76 -0.38 -3.87 -6.38
C MET A 76 0.98 -4.40 -6.00
N ALA A 77 1.05 -5.71 -5.84
CA ALA A 77 2.23 -6.36 -5.31
C ALA A 77 3.19 -6.86 -6.41
N MET A 78 2.68 -7.17 -7.61
CA MET A 78 3.46 -7.45 -8.84
C MET A 78 4.63 -8.43 -8.62
N GLN A 79 4.48 -9.43 -7.75
CA GLN A 79 5.58 -10.32 -7.34
C GLN A 79 6.24 -11.02 -8.53
N HIS A 80 5.46 -11.43 -9.53
CA HIS A 80 5.96 -12.12 -10.72
C HIS A 80 6.91 -11.26 -11.58
N HIS A 81 6.90 -9.94 -11.40
CA HIS A 81 7.84 -9.03 -12.07
C HIS A 81 8.98 -8.54 -11.18
N ALA A 82 9.02 -8.93 -9.91
CA ALA A 82 10.01 -8.41 -8.95
C ALA A 82 11.45 -8.71 -9.40
N GLU A 83 11.73 -9.96 -9.79
CA GLU A 83 13.06 -10.38 -10.27
C GLU A 83 13.47 -9.65 -11.54
N ARG A 84 12.54 -9.50 -12.49
CA ARG A 84 12.79 -8.80 -13.76
C ARG A 84 13.07 -7.30 -13.55
N CYS A 85 12.35 -6.68 -12.61
CA CYS A 85 12.56 -5.27 -12.26
C CYS A 85 13.84 -5.09 -11.44
N GLN A 86 14.23 -6.08 -10.64
CA GLN A 86 15.52 -6.09 -9.95
C GLN A 86 16.67 -6.13 -10.95
N ALA A 87 16.63 -7.04 -11.92
CA ALA A 87 17.63 -7.12 -12.98
C ALA A 87 17.74 -5.80 -13.76
N ALA A 88 16.60 -5.22 -14.18
CA ALA A 88 16.56 -3.92 -14.84
C ALA A 88 17.17 -2.79 -13.99
N ALA A 89 16.89 -2.77 -12.68
CA ALA A 89 17.48 -1.78 -11.78
C ALA A 89 19.00 -1.94 -11.66
N GLN A 90 19.51 -3.18 -11.66
CA GLN A 90 20.96 -3.47 -11.62
C GLN A 90 21.64 -3.11 -12.95
N GLU A 91 21.07 -3.51 -14.07
CA GLU A 91 21.60 -3.28 -15.42
C GLU A 91 21.58 -1.81 -15.82
N SER A 92 20.67 -1.00 -15.28
CA SER A 92 20.62 0.45 -15.57
C SER A 92 21.84 1.25 -15.10
N GLY A 93 22.66 0.72 -14.18
CA GLY A 93 23.77 1.44 -13.57
C GLY A 93 23.38 2.65 -12.72
N SER A 94 22.07 2.92 -12.55
CA SER A 94 21.56 4.11 -11.86
C SER A 94 21.26 3.82 -10.40
N ASP A 95 22.00 4.49 -9.50
CA ASP A 95 21.73 4.44 -8.06
C ASP A 95 20.30 4.88 -7.71
N ALA A 96 19.75 5.84 -8.46
CA ALA A 96 18.41 6.36 -8.26
C ALA A 96 17.33 5.32 -8.62
N LEU A 97 17.50 4.58 -9.73
CA LEU A 97 16.59 3.50 -10.12
C LEU A 97 16.65 2.33 -9.14
N ARG A 98 17.85 1.95 -8.67
CA ARG A 98 17.98 0.92 -7.62
C ARG A 98 17.28 1.36 -6.33
N ALA A 99 17.48 2.61 -5.91
CA ALA A 99 16.81 3.15 -4.72
C ALA A 99 15.28 3.13 -4.87
N LEU A 100 14.78 3.51 -6.05
CA LEU A 100 13.35 3.46 -6.38
C LEU A 100 12.81 2.03 -6.29
N PHE A 101 13.46 1.06 -6.95
CA PHE A 101 13.08 -0.35 -6.92
C PHE A 101 12.98 -0.88 -5.48
N TRP A 102 14.04 -0.69 -4.67
CA TRP A 102 14.06 -1.18 -3.30
C TRP A 102 13.04 -0.47 -2.40
N ALA A 103 12.79 0.82 -2.60
CA ALA A 103 11.74 1.54 -1.89
C ALA A 103 10.35 0.97 -2.21
N SER A 104 10.07 0.70 -3.48
CA SER A 104 8.83 0.08 -3.95
C SER A 104 8.65 -1.35 -3.42
N LEU A 105 9.71 -2.17 -3.45
CA LEU A 105 9.67 -3.54 -2.96
C LEU A 105 9.43 -3.59 -1.44
N ARG A 106 10.15 -2.77 -0.65
CA ARG A 106 9.94 -2.67 0.81
C ARG A 106 8.50 -2.27 1.14
N ARG A 107 7.93 -1.34 0.36
CA ARG A 107 6.53 -0.93 0.52
C ARG A 107 5.56 -2.09 0.31
N ILE A 108 5.80 -2.95 -0.68
CA ILE A 108 4.99 -4.15 -0.90
C ILE A 108 5.18 -5.15 0.24
N GLN A 109 6.42 -5.45 0.64
CA GLN A 109 6.73 -6.41 1.70
C GLN A 109 6.11 -6.02 3.05
N ALA A 110 6.16 -4.73 3.40
CA ALA A 110 5.51 -4.20 4.60
C ALA A 110 3.99 -4.45 4.62
N ARG A 111 3.35 -4.53 3.45
CA ARG A 111 1.90 -4.82 3.32
C ARG A 111 1.57 -6.29 3.47
N HIS A 112 2.49 -7.19 3.11
CA HIS A 112 2.30 -8.63 3.22
C HIS A 112 2.56 -9.19 4.63
N GLY A 113 2.98 -8.33 5.58
CA GLY A 113 3.16 -8.72 6.97
C GLY A 113 4.31 -9.70 7.17
N HIS A 114 5.38 -9.56 6.38
CA HIS A 114 6.66 -10.15 6.78
C HIS A 114 7.18 -9.34 7.95
N ALA A 115 6.84 -9.78 9.16
CA ALA A 115 7.64 -9.44 10.33
C ALA A 115 9.08 -9.88 9.98
N PRO A 116 10.10 -9.02 10.07
CA PRO A 116 11.44 -9.53 10.18
C PRO A 116 11.46 -10.35 11.46
N ASP A 117 11.61 -11.66 11.31
CA ASP A 117 11.91 -12.57 12.40
C ASP A 117 13.31 -12.20 12.90
N MET A 118 13.37 -11.24 13.81
CA MET A 118 14.58 -10.94 14.56
C MET A 118 14.37 -11.46 15.97
N HIS A 119 14.85 -12.67 16.20
CA HIS A 119 15.30 -13.12 17.50
C HIS A 119 16.25 -12.07 18.08
N ALA A 120 15.71 -11.19 18.92
CA ALA A 120 16.47 -10.44 19.90
C ALA A 120 15.82 -10.74 21.26
N PRO A 121 16.53 -11.36 22.22
CA PRO A 121 16.00 -11.54 23.55
C PRO A 121 15.84 -10.15 24.20
N ALA A 122 14.59 -9.76 24.44
CA ALA A 122 14.29 -8.55 25.19
C ALA A 122 14.74 -8.73 26.66
N PRO A 123 15.45 -7.76 27.26
CA PRO A 123 15.72 -7.79 28.69
C PRO A 123 14.40 -7.59 29.47
N ALA A 124 14.26 -8.36 30.55
CA ALA A 124 13.07 -8.36 31.39
C ALA A 124 12.73 -6.96 31.94
N PRO A 125 11.45 -6.56 31.99
CA PRO A 125 11.04 -5.31 32.62
C PRO A 125 11.08 -5.43 34.16
N PRO A 126 11.44 -4.35 34.89
CA PRO A 126 11.36 -4.30 36.35
C PRO A 126 9.90 -4.25 36.85
N PRO A 127 9.64 -4.61 38.12
CA PRO A 127 8.28 -4.71 38.65
C PRO A 127 7.60 -3.35 38.82
N VAL A 128 6.30 -3.38 38.55
CA VAL A 128 5.32 -2.29 38.51
C VAL A 128 5.04 -1.71 39.89
N ALA A 129 4.86 -0.39 39.97
CA ALA A 129 4.23 0.30 41.10
C ALA A 129 2.92 0.94 40.64
N ASP A 130 1.89 0.74 41.46
CA ASP A 130 0.47 1.08 41.25
C ASP A 130 0.18 2.56 40.99
N SER A 131 -0.72 2.84 40.04
CA SER A 131 -1.66 3.99 40.03
C SER A 131 -2.63 3.93 38.83
N PRO A 132 -3.78 4.65 38.88
CA PRO A 132 -5.10 4.01 38.76
C PRO A 132 -5.71 4.03 37.35
N GLU A 133 -6.53 3.00 37.11
CA GLU A 133 -7.72 2.97 36.26
C GLU A 133 -7.63 3.73 34.92
N ALA A 134 -6.76 3.22 34.05
CA ALA A 134 -6.79 3.54 32.63
C ALA A 134 -7.98 2.82 31.96
N ALA A 135 -8.67 3.54 31.09
CA ALA A 135 -9.73 3.06 30.21
C ALA A 135 -9.43 1.67 29.61
N PRO A 136 -10.45 0.82 29.36
CA PRO A 136 -10.26 -0.54 28.90
C PRO A 136 -9.38 -0.57 27.64
N PRO A 137 -8.41 -1.50 27.55
CA PRO A 137 -7.45 -1.52 26.45
C PRO A 137 -8.22 -1.66 25.14
N LEU A 138 -7.94 -0.75 24.20
CA LEU A 138 -8.26 -0.94 22.79
C LEU A 138 -7.75 -2.34 22.43
N GLN A 139 -8.64 -3.27 22.06
CA GLN A 139 -8.23 -4.61 21.63
C GLN A 139 -7.10 -4.48 20.61
N ASP A 140 -5.95 -5.06 20.93
CA ASP A 140 -4.76 -4.97 20.11
C ASP A 140 -5.07 -5.43 18.69
N LEU A 141 -4.83 -4.54 17.72
CA LEU A 141 -4.92 -4.89 16.31
C LEU A 141 -3.92 -6.01 16.04
N CYS A 142 -4.31 -7.00 15.24
CA CYS A 142 -3.30 -7.94 14.76
C CYS A 142 -2.25 -7.19 13.92
N ALA A 143 -1.02 -7.72 13.85
CA ALA A 143 0.07 -7.07 13.13
C ALA A 143 -0.30 -6.60 11.71
N ARG A 144 -1.16 -7.35 11.00
CA ARG A 144 -1.65 -6.98 9.66
C ARG A 144 -2.61 -5.78 9.67
N CYS A 145 -3.51 -5.70 10.64
CA CYS A 145 -4.38 -4.54 10.83
C CYS A 145 -3.57 -3.33 11.28
N GLU A 146 -2.54 -3.54 12.09
CA GLU A 146 -1.61 -2.48 12.50
C GLU A 146 -0.82 -1.94 11.30
N SER A 147 -0.29 -2.81 10.43
CA SER A 147 0.35 -2.39 9.17
C SER A 147 -0.62 -1.63 8.27
N LEU A 148 -1.88 -2.08 8.16
CA LEU A 148 -2.90 -1.38 7.37
C LEU A 148 -3.28 -0.01 7.95
N ARG A 149 -3.21 0.15 9.28
CA ARG A 149 -3.41 1.45 9.95
C ARG A 149 -2.32 2.44 9.56
N HIS A 150 -1.09 1.98 9.45
CA HIS A 150 0.05 2.80 9.04
C HIS A 150 0.09 3.08 7.52
N ASP A 151 -0.32 2.11 6.68
CA ASP A 151 -0.43 2.29 5.22
C ASP A 151 -1.86 2.05 4.74
N ALA A 152 -2.76 2.98 5.10
CA ALA A 152 -4.17 2.95 4.73
C ALA A 152 -4.42 3.12 3.22
N ARG A 153 -3.40 3.37 2.40
CA ARG A 153 -3.52 3.60 0.94
C ARG A 153 -3.05 2.39 0.15
N CYS A 154 -3.91 1.37 0.05
CA CYS A 154 -3.65 0.17 -0.75
C CYS A 154 -4.96 -0.38 -1.37
N ALA A 155 -4.87 -1.05 -2.52
CA ALA A 155 -6.05 -1.58 -3.23
C ALA A 155 -6.88 -2.58 -2.40
N ASN A 156 -6.20 -3.56 -1.79
CA ASN A 156 -6.83 -4.77 -1.28
C ASN A 156 -6.79 -4.90 0.25
N GLY A 157 -6.16 -3.96 0.96
CA GLY A 157 -5.90 -4.12 2.39
C GLY A 157 -4.93 -5.28 2.62
N HIS A 158 -5.27 -6.19 3.53
CA HIS A 158 -4.50 -7.42 3.79
C HIS A 158 -5.36 -8.68 3.56
N ALA A 159 -4.70 -9.82 3.29
CA ALA A 159 -5.37 -11.08 2.90
C ALA A 159 -6.43 -11.61 3.91
N ALA A 160 -6.32 -11.27 5.20
CA ALA A 160 -7.31 -11.67 6.20
C ALA A 160 -8.61 -10.82 6.23
N LEU A 161 -8.75 -9.80 5.37
CA LEU A 161 -9.98 -9.01 5.26
C LEU A 161 -11.00 -9.72 4.38
N ARG A 162 -12.19 -10.01 4.92
CA ARG A 162 -13.35 -10.46 4.13
C ARG A 162 -14.33 -9.31 3.93
N PRO A 163 -14.93 -9.15 2.74
CA PRO A 163 -16.00 -8.17 2.54
C PRO A 163 -17.21 -8.51 3.43
N VAL A 164 -17.89 -7.48 3.94
CA VAL A 164 -19.10 -7.60 4.76
C VAL A 164 -20.12 -6.59 4.27
N GLY A 165 -21.35 -7.04 4.03
CA GLY A 165 -22.45 -6.21 3.56
C GLY A 165 -22.28 -5.72 2.11
N ASP A 166 -23.21 -4.85 1.72
CA ASP A 166 -23.30 -4.34 0.35
C ASP A 166 -22.39 -3.14 0.11
N VAL A 167 -22.06 -2.95 -1.17
CA VAL A 167 -21.36 -1.77 -1.66
C VAL A 167 -22.28 -0.56 -1.55
N ARG A 168 -21.80 0.50 -0.90
CA ARG A 168 -22.53 1.78 -0.76
C ARG A 168 -21.86 2.88 -1.57
N TRP A 169 -22.64 3.59 -2.37
CA TRP A 169 -22.19 4.78 -3.09
C TRP A 169 -22.58 6.03 -2.31
N ARG A 170 -21.62 6.95 -2.14
CA ARG A 170 -21.83 8.23 -1.44
C ARG A 170 -21.30 9.37 -2.30
N SER A 171 -22.13 10.38 -2.52
CA SER A 171 -21.68 11.66 -3.06
C SER A 171 -21.05 12.49 -1.94
N PHE A 172 -19.80 12.87 -2.11
CA PHE A 172 -19.17 13.91 -1.33
C PHE A 172 -19.33 15.25 -2.07
N GLY A 173 -19.19 16.38 -1.36
CA GLY A 173 -19.27 17.72 -1.95
C GLY A 173 -18.38 17.86 -3.20
N ALA A 174 -18.76 18.75 -4.11
CA ALA A 174 -18.13 18.93 -5.44
C ALA A 174 -18.33 17.75 -6.43
N GLY A 175 -19.38 16.94 -6.25
CA GLY A 175 -19.77 15.93 -7.24
C GLY A 175 -18.89 14.67 -7.26
N VAL A 176 -18.00 14.50 -6.28
CA VAL A 176 -17.16 13.31 -6.17
C VAL A 176 -18.00 12.16 -5.65
N VAL A 177 -18.17 11.13 -6.48
CA VAL A 177 -18.85 9.90 -6.10
C VAL A 177 -17.82 8.89 -5.58
N CYS A 178 -18.01 8.48 -4.33
CA CYS A 178 -17.13 7.55 -3.62
C CYS A 178 -17.88 6.25 -3.33
N GLN A 179 -17.30 5.14 -3.78
CA GLN A 179 -17.70 3.80 -3.40
C GLN A 179 -17.11 3.46 -2.03
N THR A 180 -17.94 2.92 -1.15
CA THR A 180 -17.53 2.38 0.14
C THR A 180 -17.94 0.91 0.27
N LYS A 181 -17.03 0.07 0.77
CA LYS A 181 -17.30 -1.35 1.06
C LYS A 181 -16.72 -1.69 2.42
N GLU A 182 -17.50 -2.33 3.27
CA GLU A 182 -17.03 -2.76 4.58
C GLU A 182 -16.35 -4.12 4.48
N HIS A 183 -15.34 -4.31 5.32
CA HIS A 183 -14.59 -5.54 5.45
C HIS A 183 -14.36 -5.84 6.94
N GLN A 184 -14.24 -7.11 7.28
CA GLN A 184 -13.89 -7.57 8.61
C GLN A 184 -12.63 -8.41 8.57
N CYS A 185 -11.69 -8.14 9.47
CA CYS A 185 -10.52 -8.98 9.66
C CYS A 185 -10.93 -10.30 10.32
N ARG A 186 -10.56 -11.44 9.74
CA ARG A 186 -10.83 -12.76 10.33
C ARG A 186 -10.00 -13.06 11.59
N ALA A 187 -8.89 -12.36 11.79
CA ALA A 187 -7.96 -12.61 12.90
C ALA A 187 -8.33 -11.85 14.19
N CYS A 188 -8.66 -10.56 14.08
CA CYS A 188 -8.96 -9.70 15.23
C CYS A 188 -10.35 -9.06 15.18
N ASN A 189 -11.22 -9.49 14.25
CA ASN A 189 -12.59 -9.00 14.07
C ASN A 189 -12.77 -7.50 13.80
N THR A 190 -11.68 -6.73 13.68
CA THR A 190 -11.70 -5.29 13.36
C THR A 190 -12.41 -5.04 12.03
N ARG A 191 -13.32 -4.05 12.03
CA ARG A 191 -14.05 -3.62 10.82
C ARG A 191 -13.35 -2.45 10.14
N TRP A 192 -13.10 -2.63 8.85
CA TRP A 192 -12.48 -1.66 7.97
C TRP A 192 -13.45 -1.22 6.89
N THR A 193 -13.45 0.06 6.55
CA THR A 193 -14.15 0.59 5.40
C THR A 193 -13.13 0.91 4.31
N ARG A 194 -13.29 0.25 3.17
CA ARG A 194 -12.61 0.58 1.93
C ARG A 194 -13.34 1.74 1.25
N ARG A 195 -12.62 2.77 0.85
CA ARG A 195 -13.12 3.93 0.09
C ARG A 195 -12.39 4.01 -1.23
N TRP A 196 -13.15 4.17 -2.30
CA TRP A 196 -12.62 4.33 -3.65
C TRP A 196 -13.42 5.40 -4.37
N SER A 197 -12.77 6.24 -5.17
CA SER A 197 -13.48 7.21 -6.01
C SER A 197 -12.89 7.23 -7.41
N VAL A 198 -13.68 7.67 -8.37
CA VAL A 198 -13.20 7.84 -9.75
C VAL A 198 -12.19 8.98 -9.84
N SER A 199 -12.25 9.97 -8.93
CA SER A 199 -11.37 11.13 -8.91
C SER A 199 -10.04 10.89 -8.19
N ASP A 200 -9.92 9.78 -7.44
CA ASP A 200 -8.72 9.43 -6.69
C ASP A 200 -8.29 8.00 -7.04
N PRO A 201 -7.11 7.80 -7.67
CA PRO A 201 -6.60 6.46 -7.98
C PRO A 201 -6.33 5.60 -6.73
N PHE A 202 -6.24 6.22 -5.55
CA PHE A 202 -5.90 5.53 -4.32
C PHE A 202 -7.16 5.05 -3.58
N THR A 203 -7.20 3.74 -3.32
CA THR A 203 -8.14 3.20 -2.34
C THR A 203 -7.66 3.55 -0.93
N GLY A 204 -8.53 4.15 -0.14
CA GLY A 204 -8.28 4.48 1.27
C GLY A 204 -9.00 3.52 2.21
N TRP A 205 -8.33 3.09 3.27
CA TRP A 205 -8.89 2.25 4.33
C TRP A 205 -9.05 3.03 5.63
N THR A 206 -10.21 2.93 6.26
CA THR A 206 -10.47 3.56 7.56
C THR A 206 -11.10 2.57 8.51
N VAL A 207 -10.62 2.50 9.76
CA VAL A 207 -11.25 1.70 10.81
C VAL A 207 -12.62 2.29 11.12
N THR A 208 -13.67 1.48 11.10
CA THR A 208 -15.06 1.96 11.21
C THR A 208 -15.70 1.66 12.56
N ARG A 209 -15.25 0.62 13.28
CA ARG A 209 -15.60 0.29 14.67
C ARG A 209 -14.82 -0.96 15.12
N HIS A 210 -14.28 -0.93 16.34
CA HIS A 210 -13.92 -2.15 17.06
C HIS A 210 -15.23 -2.83 17.48
N ALA A 211 -15.44 -4.09 17.09
CA ALA A 211 -16.51 -4.86 17.70
C ALA A 211 -16.05 -5.14 19.14
N ALA A 212 -16.58 -4.38 20.11
CA ALA A 212 -16.56 -4.84 21.49
C ALA A 212 -17.23 -6.22 21.47
N SER A 213 -16.46 -7.26 21.80
CA SER A 213 -17.01 -8.58 22.03
C SER A 213 -18.06 -8.43 23.13
N ILE A 214 -19.32 -8.60 22.77
CA ILE A 214 -20.39 -8.77 23.73
C ILE A 214 -20.09 -10.12 24.39
N HIS A 215 -19.49 -10.10 25.57
CA HIS A 215 -19.48 -11.29 26.43
C HIS A 215 -20.94 -11.57 26.79
N HIS A 216 -21.44 -12.73 26.35
CA HIS A 216 -22.57 -13.36 27.03
C HIS A 216 -22.00 -14.25 28.13
N ASP A 217 -22.62 -14.06 29.30
CA ASP A 217 -22.53 -14.77 30.57
C ASP A 217 -21.28 -14.54 31.45
#